data_AF-A0AAE2Q509-F1
#
_entry.id   AF-A0AAE2Q509-F1
#
_cell.length_a   1.000
_cell.length_b   1.000
_cell.length_c   1.000
_cell.angle_alpha   90.00
_cell.angle_beta   90.00
_cell.angle_gamma   90.00
#
_symmetry.space_group_name_H-M   'P 1'
#
loop_
_entity.id
_entity.type
_entity.pdbx_description
1 polymer ?
#
loop_
_entity_poly.entity_id
_entity_poly.type
_entity_poly.pdbx_seq_one_letter_code
_entity_poly.pdbx_strand_id
1 'polypeptide(L)'
;MLKQDDSEQALLDEVERPGELQEWVIQHLEDPHQDVYRHLLKSNRYRTSDIGLASSAVTGNLLHFLSSENTLILLKMLACQFERGSKLLWDNAVSLFGKGIPTAVHFMAGKLAYPPVVWRSYTLVKRSMEALQLHQWKAAMKDFILAVVQMAALYSELDGSETPPPGDAEVVDLPQGKLPTAIIPGLHDVTAISRTRLQRLEDYDIALKDLELDTSTHVYKDKASAKDYVPLAGKVYPVKKTRDHWRLENNDQQGPYVGRNSDGQWVVDLSLHKPRFGQAWTRHKTQRAQRREINIQAQGIKAIAALSSWKAQAVDEALNVATYYAVNCKRNIQHFAELLTPDSRVGLFLCDLFGAINLTSEQVKKIENLIDGILDELSDPTLISPDSMRLVSGESMKDPTNDYAMVLVDDSERRVFLFERFFDPDLAEYANILNAPFDMFAHARACTLIHELTHLRLETEDIAYLRSMEPFRDLIDIAKPGAQAVKTRQDDLQTTALSTLTPASMLFKTWDDISNTWEDYGVLTTTHYLKRKVLKITGAKTLTEARQIFMSNIDKRIDVILSNADSVTYLITHLGRMLDVGA
;
A
#
# COMPACT_ATOMS: atom_id res chain seq x y z
N MET A 1 -36.32 -12.94 -2.39
CA MET A 1 -37.54 -12.45 -1.72
C MET A 1 -37.52 -13.01 -0.31
N LEU A 2 -37.25 -12.20 0.71
CA LEU A 2 -37.23 -12.64 2.12
C LEU A 2 -38.63 -12.45 2.70
N LYS A 3 -39.20 -13.54 3.25
CA LYS A 3 -40.49 -13.52 3.94
C LYS A 3 -40.27 -13.80 5.42
N GLN A 4 -40.96 -13.06 6.28
CA GLN A 4 -40.84 -13.18 7.73
C GLN A 4 -42.22 -13.42 8.32
N ASP A 5 -42.32 -14.54 9.03
CA ASP A 5 -43.49 -14.95 9.80
C ASP A 5 -43.34 -14.57 11.27
N ASP A 6 -44.46 -14.33 11.93
CA ASP A 6 -44.47 -13.78 13.29
C ASP A 6 -44.15 -14.85 14.36
N SER A 7 -44.19 -16.13 13.99
CA SER A 7 -43.78 -17.27 14.82
C SER A 7 -43.46 -18.50 13.96
N GLU A 8 -42.76 -19.49 14.53
CA GLU A 8 -42.52 -20.79 13.88
C GLU A 8 -43.83 -21.46 13.47
N GLN A 9 -44.87 -21.34 14.29
CA GLN A 9 -46.20 -21.89 14.01
C GLN A 9 -46.85 -21.20 12.79
N ALA A 10 -46.67 -19.89 12.63
CA ALA A 10 -47.24 -19.17 11.48
C ALA A 10 -46.59 -19.61 10.15
N LEU A 11 -45.30 -19.94 10.16
CA LEU A 11 -44.60 -20.52 9.00
C LEU A 11 -45.13 -21.93 8.70
N LEU A 12 -45.27 -22.78 9.72
CA LEU A 12 -45.83 -24.13 9.55
C LEU A 12 -47.25 -24.10 9.00
N ASP A 13 -48.10 -23.23 9.55
CA ASP A 13 -49.48 -23.03 9.07
C ASP A 13 -49.52 -22.59 7.60
N GLU A 14 -48.51 -21.84 7.12
CA GLU A 14 -48.41 -21.45 5.72
C GLU A 14 -47.91 -22.59 4.82
N VAL A 15 -46.92 -23.36 5.26
CA VAL A 15 -46.42 -24.55 4.54
C VAL A 15 -47.51 -25.62 4.43
N GLU A 16 -48.40 -25.71 5.41
CA GLU A 16 -49.55 -26.64 5.39
C GLU A 16 -50.72 -26.15 4.51
N ARG A 17 -50.81 -24.85 4.23
CA ARG A 17 -51.84 -24.30 3.34
C ARG A 17 -51.46 -24.47 1.87
N PRO A 18 -52.40 -24.87 1.00
CA PRO A 18 -52.17 -24.88 -0.44
C PRO A 18 -51.76 -23.50 -0.96
N GLY A 19 -50.56 -23.41 -1.53
CA GLY A 19 -49.99 -22.14 -2.00
C GLY A 19 -48.59 -22.31 -2.56
N GLU A 20 -47.99 -21.19 -2.97
CA GLU A 20 -46.66 -21.17 -3.61
C GLU A 20 -45.55 -21.70 -2.69
N LEU A 21 -45.62 -21.40 -1.39
CA LEU A 21 -44.63 -21.88 -0.40
C LEU A 21 -44.70 -23.40 -0.22
N GLN A 22 -45.92 -23.96 -0.11
CA GLN A 22 -46.13 -25.41 0.00
C GLN A 22 -45.59 -26.15 -1.24
N GLU A 23 -45.92 -25.66 -2.42
CA GLU A 23 -45.46 -26.27 -3.67
C GLU A 23 -43.94 -26.13 -3.83
N TRP A 24 -43.36 -25.00 -3.42
CA TRP A 24 -41.91 -24.81 -3.39
C TRP A 24 -41.20 -25.80 -2.47
N VAL A 25 -41.68 -25.97 -1.23
CA VAL A 25 -41.08 -26.93 -0.27
C VAL A 25 -41.16 -28.36 -0.79
N ILE A 26 -42.31 -28.78 -1.32
CA ILE A 26 -42.50 -30.13 -1.88
C ILE A 26 -41.54 -30.40 -3.03
N GLN A 27 -41.36 -29.45 -3.95
CA GLN A 27 -40.50 -29.61 -5.12
C GLN A 27 -38.99 -29.71 -4.78
N HIS A 28 -38.60 -29.26 -3.58
CA HIS A 28 -37.23 -29.38 -3.10
C HIS A 28 -36.95 -30.70 -2.37
N LEU A 29 -37.97 -31.50 -2.06
CA LEU A 29 -37.80 -32.87 -1.56
C LEU A 29 -37.30 -33.81 -2.67
N GLU A 30 -36.73 -34.95 -2.28
CA GLU A 30 -36.36 -36.02 -3.22
C GLU A 30 -37.61 -36.72 -3.79
N ASP A 31 -37.53 -37.20 -5.04
CA ASP A 31 -38.64 -37.79 -5.81
C ASP A 31 -39.56 -38.77 -5.05
N PRO A 32 -39.07 -39.75 -4.26
CA PRO A 32 -39.96 -40.66 -3.54
C PRO A 32 -40.76 -39.97 -2.43
N HIS A 33 -40.32 -38.81 -1.95
CA HIS A 33 -40.97 -38.05 -0.88
C HIS A 33 -41.99 -37.04 -1.42
N GLN A 34 -41.81 -36.52 -2.64
CA GLN A 34 -42.70 -35.50 -3.20
C GLN A 34 -44.15 -35.99 -3.28
N ASP A 35 -44.37 -37.20 -3.83
CA ASP A 35 -45.71 -37.77 -3.96
C ASP A 35 -46.33 -38.13 -2.61
N VAL A 36 -45.52 -38.58 -1.65
CA VAL A 36 -45.97 -38.89 -0.29
C VAL A 36 -46.46 -37.61 0.40
N TYR A 37 -45.66 -36.54 0.40
CA TYR A 37 -46.03 -35.28 1.04
C TYR A 37 -47.17 -34.57 0.31
N ARG A 38 -47.27 -34.67 -1.02
CA ARG A 38 -48.45 -34.18 -1.78
C ARG A 38 -49.74 -34.87 -1.36
N HIS A 39 -49.72 -36.19 -1.15
CA HIS A 39 -50.90 -36.92 -0.69
C HIS A 39 -51.22 -36.61 0.77
N LEU A 40 -50.22 -36.57 1.65
CA LEU A 40 -50.39 -36.24 3.06
C LEU A 40 -51.02 -34.85 3.22
N LEU A 41 -50.43 -33.81 2.63
CA LEU A 41 -50.91 -32.42 2.75
C LEU A 41 -52.28 -32.19 2.07
N LYS A 42 -52.65 -32.98 1.05
CA LYS A 42 -54.00 -32.96 0.48
C LYS A 42 -55.05 -33.64 1.36
N SER A 43 -54.67 -34.70 2.07
CA SER A 43 -55.58 -35.54 2.88
C SER A 43 -55.82 -35.02 4.30
N ASN A 44 -54.90 -34.21 4.83
CA ASN A 44 -54.88 -33.80 6.24
C ASN A 44 -55.71 -32.55 6.59
N ARG A 45 -56.73 -32.18 5.80
CA ARG A 45 -57.51 -30.92 6.01
C ARG A 45 -58.18 -30.76 7.39
N TYR A 46 -58.20 -31.80 8.23
CA TYR A 46 -58.87 -31.81 9.53
C TYR A 46 -58.04 -32.43 10.68
N ARG A 47 -56.72 -32.67 10.52
CA ARG A 47 -55.81 -33.12 11.60
C ARG A 47 -54.60 -32.20 11.68
N THR A 48 -54.13 -31.95 12.90
CA THR A 48 -52.82 -31.30 13.15
C THR A 48 -51.71 -32.16 12.55
N SER A 49 -50.92 -31.60 11.65
CA SER A 49 -49.80 -32.32 11.01
C SER A 49 -48.64 -32.48 11.99
N ASP A 50 -47.94 -33.62 11.95
CA ASP A 50 -46.73 -33.88 12.75
C ASP A 50 -45.46 -33.23 12.13
N ILE A 51 -45.62 -32.19 11.30
CA ILE A 51 -44.52 -31.52 10.61
C ILE A 51 -43.89 -30.52 11.58
N GLY A 52 -42.60 -30.69 11.88
CA GLY A 52 -41.83 -29.80 12.73
C GLY A 52 -40.65 -29.15 11.99
N LEU A 53 -40.21 -28.00 12.47
CA LEU A 53 -38.99 -27.36 11.96
C LEU A 53 -37.76 -27.97 12.65
N ALA A 54 -36.77 -28.37 11.86
CA ALA A 54 -35.47 -28.74 12.38
C ALA A 54 -34.64 -27.46 12.61
N SER A 55 -34.12 -27.29 13.83
CA SER A 55 -33.16 -26.22 14.13
C SER A 55 -31.75 -26.78 14.07
N SER A 56 -31.00 -26.42 13.03
CA SER A 56 -29.57 -26.72 12.92
C SER A 56 -28.80 -25.40 12.89
N ALA A 57 -27.86 -25.25 13.83
CA ALA A 57 -27.05 -24.04 13.91
C ALA A 57 -26.00 -24.04 12.79
N VAL A 58 -25.98 -22.98 11.98
CA VAL A 58 -24.90 -22.75 11.01
C VAL A 58 -23.68 -22.24 11.78
N THR A 59 -22.67 -23.09 11.94
CA THR A 59 -21.47 -22.81 12.74
C THR A 59 -20.30 -22.24 11.93
N GLY A 60 -20.43 -22.15 10.60
CA GLY A 60 -19.40 -21.64 9.69
C GLY A 60 -19.73 -20.26 9.10
N ASN A 61 -19.01 -19.84 8.05
CA ASN A 61 -19.29 -18.60 7.35
C ASN A 61 -20.70 -18.66 6.71
N LEU A 62 -21.62 -17.82 7.22
CA LEU A 62 -23.02 -17.78 6.78
C LEU A 62 -23.14 -17.42 5.30
N LEU A 63 -22.31 -16.52 4.79
CA LEU A 63 -22.35 -16.12 3.37
C LEU A 63 -21.88 -17.25 2.47
N HIS A 64 -20.83 -17.97 2.88
CA HIS A 64 -20.39 -19.17 2.15
C HIS A 64 -21.49 -20.24 2.16
N PHE A 65 -22.09 -20.52 3.32
CA PHE A 65 -23.21 -21.46 3.43
C PHE A 65 -24.39 -21.05 2.54
N LEU A 66 -24.84 -19.80 2.61
CA LEU A 66 -25.92 -19.30 1.76
C LEU A 66 -25.55 -19.37 0.28
N SER A 67 -24.30 -19.09 -0.09
CA SER A 67 -23.82 -19.19 -1.47
C SER A 67 -23.82 -20.64 -1.98
N SER A 68 -23.29 -21.57 -1.18
CA SER A 68 -23.23 -23.00 -1.55
C SER A 68 -24.62 -23.61 -1.66
N GLU A 69 -25.50 -23.37 -0.68
CA GLU A 69 -26.86 -23.89 -0.67
C GLU A 69 -27.69 -23.30 -1.82
N ASN A 70 -27.59 -21.99 -2.07
CA ASN A 70 -28.27 -21.37 -3.21
C ASN A 70 -27.73 -21.90 -4.55
N THR A 71 -26.44 -22.21 -4.65
CA THR A 71 -25.86 -22.82 -5.86
C THR A 71 -26.46 -24.19 -6.12
N LEU A 72 -26.62 -25.02 -5.09
CA LEU A 72 -27.26 -26.33 -5.21
C LEU A 72 -28.72 -26.21 -5.63
N ILE A 73 -29.47 -25.27 -5.05
CA ILE A 73 -30.86 -24.98 -5.43
C ILE A 73 -30.93 -24.56 -6.91
N LEU A 74 -30.06 -23.66 -7.35
CA LEU A 74 -30.01 -23.21 -8.75
C LEU A 74 -29.67 -24.34 -9.71
N LEU A 75 -28.70 -25.20 -9.36
CA LEU A 75 -28.36 -26.38 -10.15
C LEU A 75 -29.55 -27.34 -10.27
N LYS A 76 -30.30 -27.56 -9.18
CA LYS A 76 -31.54 -28.36 -9.19
C LYS A 76 -32.60 -27.74 -10.11
N MET A 77 -32.85 -26.44 -9.98
CA MET A 77 -33.82 -25.73 -10.83
C MET A 77 -33.46 -25.79 -12.33
N LEU A 78 -32.17 -25.73 -12.66
CA LEU A 78 -31.67 -25.85 -14.03
C LEU A 78 -31.77 -27.29 -14.58
N ALA A 79 -31.51 -28.30 -13.74
CA ALA A 79 -31.62 -29.71 -14.11
C ALA A 79 -33.06 -30.14 -14.42
N CYS A 80 -34.05 -29.48 -13.81
CA CYS A 80 -35.48 -29.73 -14.01
C CYS A 80 -36.05 -29.34 -15.40
N GLN A 81 -35.21 -28.87 -16.34
CA GLN A 81 -35.63 -28.46 -17.70
C GLN A 81 -36.41 -29.55 -18.46
N PHE A 82 -36.05 -30.82 -18.25
CA PHE A 82 -36.59 -31.96 -19.01
C PHE A 82 -37.47 -32.90 -18.16
N GLU A 83 -37.74 -32.54 -16.90
CA GLU A 83 -38.54 -33.35 -15.98
C GLU A 83 -40.05 -33.07 -16.12
N ARG A 84 -40.86 -34.13 -16.16
CA ARG A 84 -42.32 -34.01 -16.18
C ARG A 84 -42.83 -33.55 -14.82
N GLY A 85 -43.41 -32.36 -14.77
CA GLY A 85 -44.02 -31.80 -13.54
C GLY A 85 -43.22 -30.68 -12.88
N SER A 86 -42.00 -30.40 -13.34
CA SER A 86 -41.08 -29.43 -12.72
C SER A 86 -41.05 -28.05 -13.42
N LYS A 87 -42.10 -27.73 -14.20
CA LYS A 87 -42.21 -26.50 -14.99
C LYS A 87 -42.06 -25.23 -14.14
N LEU A 88 -42.56 -25.23 -12.91
CA LEU A 88 -42.47 -24.09 -11.99
C LEU A 88 -41.02 -23.76 -11.60
N LEU A 89 -40.17 -24.76 -11.34
CA LEU A 89 -38.75 -24.55 -11.02
C LEU A 89 -37.98 -23.99 -12.22
N TRP A 90 -38.27 -24.52 -13.41
CA TRP A 90 -37.68 -24.03 -14.65
C TRP A 90 -38.11 -22.59 -14.97
N ASP A 91 -39.41 -22.29 -14.87
CA ASP A 91 -39.93 -20.94 -15.11
C ASP A 91 -39.34 -19.93 -14.11
N ASN A 92 -39.11 -20.34 -12.87
CA ASN A 92 -38.42 -19.53 -11.85
C ASN A 92 -36.94 -19.31 -12.17
N ALA A 93 -36.22 -20.31 -12.69
CA ALA A 93 -34.84 -20.14 -13.16
C ALA A 93 -34.79 -19.17 -14.36
N VAL A 94 -35.65 -19.35 -15.35
CA VAL A 94 -35.75 -18.47 -16.52
C VAL A 94 -36.11 -17.04 -16.11
N SER A 95 -37.01 -16.86 -15.14
CA SER A 95 -37.36 -15.55 -14.58
C SER A 95 -36.18 -14.91 -13.84
N LEU A 96 -35.44 -15.68 -13.03
CA LEU A 96 -34.27 -15.18 -12.30
C LEU A 96 -33.16 -14.73 -13.26
N PHE A 97 -32.80 -15.56 -14.25
CA PHE A 97 -31.74 -15.24 -15.21
C PHE A 97 -32.18 -14.21 -16.26
N GLY A 98 -33.45 -14.20 -16.65
CA GLY A 98 -33.98 -13.31 -17.71
C GLY A 98 -34.50 -11.96 -17.22
N LYS A 99 -35.02 -11.88 -15.99
CA LYS A 99 -35.58 -10.63 -15.42
C LYS A 99 -34.89 -10.24 -14.12
N GLY A 100 -34.64 -11.18 -13.21
CA GLY A 100 -34.06 -10.91 -11.90
C GLY A 100 -32.66 -10.28 -11.97
N ILE A 101 -31.72 -10.96 -12.62
CA ILE A 101 -30.33 -10.52 -12.75
C ILE A 101 -30.24 -9.22 -13.58
N PRO A 102 -30.88 -9.10 -14.77
CA PRO A 102 -30.84 -7.85 -15.52
C PRO A 102 -31.47 -6.66 -14.78
N THR A 103 -32.52 -6.85 -13.98
CA THR A 103 -33.12 -5.78 -13.17
C THR A 103 -32.19 -5.34 -12.04
N ALA A 104 -31.46 -6.27 -11.41
CA ALA A 104 -30.42 -5.93 -10.45
C ALA A 104 -29.25 -5.15 -11.09
N VAL A 105 -28.89 -5.49 -12.34
CA VAL A 105 -27.88 -4.76 -13.13
C VAL A 105 -28.34 -3.34 -13.49
N HIS A 106 -29.63 -3.09 -13.67
CA HIS A 106 -30.17 -1.73 -13.88
C HIS A 106 -30.05 -0.84 -12.62
N PHE A 107 -29.91 -1.42 -11.43
CA PHE A 107 -29.59 -0.68 -10.20
C PHE A 107 -28.08 -0.40 -10.04
N MET A 108 -27.22 -1.00 -10.89
CA MET A 108 -25.76 -0.78 -10.92
C MET A 108 -25.33 0.20 -12.04
N ALA A 109 -26.27 0.87 -12.72
CA ALA A 109 -25.97 1.75 -13.85
C ALA A 109 -26.22 3.23 -13.53
N GLY A 110 -25.22 3.93 -12.99
CA GLY A 110 -24.82 5.23 -13.53
C GLY A 110 -25.09 6.51 -12.72
N LYS A 111 -24.11 6.89 -11.88
CA LYS A 111 -23.48 8.24 -11.72
C LYS A 111 -24.30 9.56 -11.67
N LEU A 112 -25.64 9.58 -11.58
CA LEU A 112 -26.41 10.84 -11.44
C LEU A 112 -27.36 10.91 -10.23
N ALA A 113 -27.33 9.93 -9.30
CA ALA A 113 -28.25 9.85 -8.16
C ALA A 113 -27.58 10.06 -6.78
N TYR A 114 -26.40 10.68 -6.71
CA TYR A 114 -25.54 10.70 -5.51
C TYR A 114 -26.19 11.38 -4.28
N PRO A 115 -26.74 12.62 -4.35
CA PRO A 115 -27.34 13.26 -3.18
C PRO A 115 -28.63 12.60 -2.64
N PRO A 116 -29.61 12.16 -3.46
CA PRO A 116 -30.85 11.58 -2.95
C PRO A 116 -30.69 10.16 -2.38
N VAL A 117 -29.71 9.38 -2.84
CA VAL A 117 -29.46 8.02 -2.32
C VAL A 117 -28.85 8.08 -0.93
N VAL A 118 -27.82 8.91 -0.71
CA VAL A 118 -27.22 9.12 0.63
C VAL A 118 -28.25 9.63 1.63
N TRP A 119 -29.08 10.60 1.24
CA TRP A 119 -30.14 11.12 2.10
C TRP A 119 -31.20 10.05 2.43
N ARG A 120 -31.58 9.21 1.47
CA ARG A 120 -32.52 8.10 1.70
C ARG A 120 -31.93 7.02 2.60
N SER A 121 -30.68 6.61 2.39
CA SER A 121 -30.01 5.62 3.23
C SER A 121 -29.89 6.10 4.68
N TYR A 122 -29.57 7.39 4.89
CA TYR A 122 -29.58 8.01 6.21
C TYR A 122 -30.97 7.94 6.88
N THR A 123 -32.04 8.28 6.16
CA THR A 123 -33.41 8.19 6.72
C THR A 123 -33.85 6.76 7.04
N LEU A 124 -33.35 5.77 6.31
CA LEU A 124 -33.62 4.34 6.54
C LEU A 124 -32.88 3.83 7.78
N VAL A 125 -31.62 4.20 7.97
CA VAL A 125 -30.87 3.87 9.20
C VAL A 125 -31.52 4.51 10.42
N LYS A 126 -31.94 5.77 10.31
CA LYS A 126 -32.63 6.47 11.40
C LYS A 126 -33.95 5.79 11.79
N ARG A 127 -34.78 5.43 10.80
CA ARG A 127 -36.04 4.69 11.03
C ARG A 127 -35.79 3.29 11.59
N SER A 128 -34.72 2.63 11.16
CA SER A 128 -34.31 1.34 11.71
C SER A 128 -34.00 1.46 13.21
N MET A 129 -33.23 2.47 13.62
CA MET A 129 -32.87 2.69 15.02
C MET A 129 -34.09 3.06 15.88
N GLU A 130 -35.00 3.89 15.36
CA GLU A 130 -36.25 4.25 16.02
C GLU A 130 -37.18 3.03 16.18
N ALA A 131 -37.27 2.17 15.15
CA ALA A 131 -38.02 0.92 15.22
C ALA A 131 -37.38 -0.11 16.17
N LEU A 132 -36.05 -0.12 16.29
CA LEU A 132 -35.32 -0.96 17.24
C LEU A 132 -35.60 -0.55 18.69
N GLN A 133 -35.64 0.77 18.96
CA GLN A 133 -36.01 1.32 20.27
C GLN A 133 -37.45 0.98 20.67
N LEU A 134 -38.35 0.81 19.69
CA LEU A 134 -39.75 0.41 19.91
C LEU A 134 -39.95 -1.12 19.86
N HIS A 135 -38.88 -1.92 19.88
CA HIS A 135 -38.88 -3.38 19.75
C HIS A 135 -39.59 -3.92 18.48
N GLN A 136 -39.67 -3.10 17.43
CA GLN A 136 -40.23 -3.47 16.12
C GLN A 136 -39.14 -4.03 15.19
N TRP A 137 -38.58 -5.16 15.59
CA TRP A 137 -37.41 -5.80 14.97
C TRP A 137 -37.55 -6.05 13.46
N LYS A 138 -38.77 -6.32 12.97
CA LYS A 138 -39.07 -6.53 11.55
C LYS A 138 -38.90 -5.27 10.71
N ALA A 139 -39.40 -4.12 11.20
CA ALA A 139 -39.22 -2.84 10.54
C ALA A 139 -37.75 -2.39 10.63
N ALA A 140 -37.12 -2.60 11.79
CA ALA A 140 -35.72 -2.29 12.00
C ALA A 140 -34.79 -3.07 11.04
N MET A 141 -34.91 -4.40 10.99
CA MET A 141 -34.07 -5.23 10.12
C MET A 141 -34.33 -4.98 8.63
N LYS A 142 -35.58 -4.74 8.23
CA LYS A 142 -35.91 -4.43 6.83
C LYS A 142 -35.24 -3.13 6.39
N ASP A 143 -35.38 -2.06 7.16
CA ASP A 143 -34.82 -0.75 6.82
C ASP A 143 -33.28 -0.75 6.94
N PHE A 144 -32.73 -1.54 7.87
CA PHE A 144 -31.29 -1.76 7.99
C PHE A 144 -30.70 -2.52 6.80
N ILE A 145 -31.29 -3.65 6.38
CA ILE A 145 -30.84 -4.42 5.21
C ILE A 145 -30.95 -3.56 3.94
N LEU A 146 -32.04 -2.78 3.78
CA LEU A 146 -32.20 -1.86 2.67
C LEU A 146 -31.14 -0.75 2.67
N ALA A 147 -30.79 -0.21 3.84
CA ALA A 147 -29.71 0.76 3.97
C ALA A 147 -28.34 0.14 3.64
N VAL A 148 -28.05 -1.07 4.14
CA VAL A 148 -26.79 -1.78 3.87
C VAL A 148 -26.67 -2.17 2.40
N VAL A 149 -27.75 -2.61 1.76
CA VAL A 149 -27.77 -2.91 0.31
C VAL A 149 -27.56 -1.64 -0.53
N GLN A 150 -28.18 -0.52 -0.15
CA GLN A 150 -27.97 0.76 -0.82
C GLN A 150 -26.54 1.28 -0.65
N MET A 151 -25.95 1.12 0.54
CA MET A 151 -24.56 1.52 0.83
C MET A 151 -23.54 0.57 0.20
N ALA A 152 -23.82 -0.73 0.12
CA ALA A 152 -22.95 -1.72 -0.54
C ALA A 152 -22.94 -1.55 -2.07
N ALA A 153 -24.08 -1.16 -2.66
CA ALA A 153 -24.15 -0.76 -4.06
C ALA A 153 -23.31 0.50 -4.33
N LEU A 154 -23.35 1.48 -3.42
CA LEU A 154 -22.50 2.68 -3.43
C LEU A 154 -21.00 2.32 -3.29
N TYR A 155 -20.67 1.39 -2.38
CA TYR A 155 -19.29 0.99 -2.08
C TYR A 155 -18.62 0.28 -3.28
N SER A 156 -19.38 -0.44 -4.12
CA SER A 156 -18.86 -1.02 -5.36
C SER A 156 -18.63 0.02 -6.48
N GLU A 157 -19.25 1.20 -6.39
CA GLU A 157 -19.06 2.31 -7.34
C GLU A 157 -18.08 3.40 -6.82
N LEU A 158 -17.73 3.36 -5.53
CA LEU A 158 -16.88 4.35 -4.82
C LEU A 158 -15.39 4.00 -4.75
N ASP A 159 -14.91 3.02 -5.51
CA ASP A 159 -13.46 2.78 -5.74
C ASP A 159 -12.79 3.90 -6.59
N GLY A 160 -13.32 5.12 -6.48
CA GLY A 160 -12.78 6.37 -7.02
C GLY A 160 -13.44 7.60 -6.38
N SER A 161 -12.65 8.35 -5.59
CA SER A 161 -12.86 9.72 -5.07
C SER A 161 -13.43 9.89 -3.64
N GLU A 162 -12.49 10.14 -2.73
CA GLU A 162 -12.42 11.07 -1.58
C GLU A 162 -13.67 11.59 -0.83
N THR A 163 -13.59 11.45 0.49
CA THR A 163 -14.13 12.43 1.47
C THR A 163 -13.01 13.37 1.95
N PRO A 164 -13.30 14.67 2.20
CA PRO A 164 -12.30 15.63 2.65
C PRO A 164 -11.81 15.33 4.08
N PRO A 165 -10.60 15.80 4.46
CA PRO A 165 -9.99 15.49 5.76
C PRO A 165 -10.76 16.17 6.91
N PRO A 166 -10.99 15.49 8.05
CA PRO A 166 -11.24 16.18 9.31
C PRO A 166 -9.94 16.87 9.76
N GLY A 167 -10.06 18.14 10.13
CA GLY A 167 -8.96 18.93 10.65
C GLY A 167 -8.42 18.41 11.98
N ASP A 168 -7.11 18.65 12.17
CA ASP A 168 -6.36 18.73 13.42
C ASP A 168 -6.78 17.76 14.53
N ALA A 169 -6.29 16.53 14.45
CA ALA A 169 -6.14 15.69 15.64
C ALA A 169 -4.78 15.99 16.29
N GLU A 170 -4.83 16.53 17.51
CA GLU A 170 -3.66 16.77 18.36
C GLU A 170 -2.80 15.50 18.47
N VAL A 171 -1.51 15.66 18.15
CA VAL A 171 -0.49 14.62 18.32
C VAL A 171 -0.27 14.41 19.81
N VAL A 172 -0.79 13.30 20.35
CA VAL A 172 -0.47 12.86 21.71
C VAL A 172 0.91 12.22 21.69
N ASP A 173 1.85 12.86 22.39
CA ASP A 173 3.20 12.36 22.60
C ASP A 173 3.16 11.10 23.48
N LEU A 174 3.59 9.94 22.96
CA LEU A 174 3.61 8.67 23.69
C LEU A 174 5.03 8.30 24.11
N PRO A 175 5.26 7.92 25.38
CA PRO A 175 6.58 7.54 25.86
C PRO A 175 7.09 6.23 25.23
N GLN A 176 8.37 6.21 24.84
CA GLN A 176 9.05 5.07 24.23
C GLN A 176 8.98 3.80 25.10
N GLY A 177 8.63 2.66 24.48
CA GLY A 177 8.87 1.33 25.04
C GLY A 177 7.69 0.59 25.69
N LYS A 178 6.45 1.10 25.59
CA LYS A 178 5.24 0.36 26.00
C LYS A 178 4.29 0.17 24.82
N LEU A 179 3.92 -1.08 24.56
CA LEU A 179 2.81 -1.40 23.65
C LEU A 179 1.54 -0.70 24.15
N PRO A 180 0.70 -0.14 23.25
CA PRO A 180 -0.48 0.61 23.65
C PRO A 180 -1.45 -0.24 24.45
N THR A 181 -2.16 0.39 25.40
CA THR A 181 -3.28 -0.21 26.11
C THR A 181 -4.35 -0.61 25.10
N ALA A 182 -4.84 -1.84 25.17
CA ALA A 182 -5.87 -2.28 24.24
C ALA A 182 -7.15 -1.48 24.46
N ILE A 183 -7.81 -1.12 23.38
CA ILE A 183 -9.11 -0.46 23.43
C ILE A 183 -10.16 -1.51 23.81
N ILE A 184 -10.93 -1.22 24.86
CA ILE A 184 -11.96 -2.07 25.47
C ILE A 184 -12.92 -2.61 24.39
N PRO A 185 -13.28 -3.92 24.41
CA PRO A 185 -14.22 -4.48 23.46
C PRO A 185 -15.62 -3.92 23.73
N GLY A 186 -16.15 -3.13 22.80
CA GLY A 186 -17.53 -2.59 22.88
C GLY A 186 -17.73 -1.25 22.19
N LEU A 187 -16.67 -0.46 21.99
CA LEU A 187 -16.72 0.82 21.28
C LEU A 187 -15.62 0.86 20.22
N HIS A 188 -15.74 0.02 19.19
CA HIS A 188 -14.84 0.08 18.05
C HIS A 188 -15.32 1.15 17.07
N ASP A 189 -14.52 2.20 16.88
CA ASP A 189 -14.69 3.08 15.73
C ASP A 189 -14.37 2.28 14.46
N VAL A 190 -15.43 1.92 13.73
CA VAL A 190 -15.36 1.12 12.50
C VAL A 190 -14.60 1.88 11.39
N THR A 191 -14.50 3.20 11.50
CA THR A 191 -13.84 4.09 10.54
C THR A 191 -12.45 4.57 10.98
N ALA A 192 -11.94 4.11 12.13
CA ALA A 192 -10.62 4.50 12.59
C ALA A 192 -9.54 4.21 11.54
N ILE A 193 -8.68 5.21 11.27
CA ILE A 193 -7.64 5.15 10.23
C ILE A 193 -6.75 3.90 10.37
N SER A 194 -6.43 3.50 11.61
CA SER A 194 -5.64 2.30 11.90
C SER A 194 -6.33 1.01 11.45
N ARG A 195 -7.66 0.94 11.53
CA ARG A 195 -8.47 -0.22 11.08
C ARG A 195 -8.59 -0.24 9.55
N THR A 196 -8.91 0.91 8.94
CA THR A 196 -9.02 1.02 7.47
C THR A 196 -7.71 0.68 6.76
N ARG A 197 -6.55 1.05 7.34
CA ARG A 197 -5.23 0.69 6.80
C ARG A 197 -4.94 -0.82 6.84
N LEU A 198 -5.44 -1.52 7.85
CA LEU A 198 -5.24 -2.97 8.04
C LEU A 198 -6.20 -3.82 7.22
N GLN A 199 -7.32 -3.26 6.74
CA GLN A 199 -8.38 -3.96 6.02
C GLN A 199 -7.89 -4.81 4.83
N ARG A 200 -6.80 -4.37 4.17
CA ARG A 200 -6.18 -5.08 3.04
C ARG A 200 -5.50 -6.40 3.43
N LEU A 201 -5.17 -6.57 4.70
CA LEU A 201 -4.51 -7.74 5.26
C LEU A 201 -5.49 -8.66 5.98
N GLU A 202 -6.76 -8.28 6.08
CA GLU A 202 -7.81 -9.13 6.66
C GLU A 202 -8.01 -10.38 5.78
N ASP A 203 -8.23 -11.51 6.43
CA ASP A 203 -8.66 -12.74 5.75
C ASP A 203 -10.14 -12.98 6.07
N TYR A 204 -10.97 -13.06 5.02
CA TYR A 204 -12.42 -13.16 5.12
C TYR A 204 -12.93 -14.59 4.90
N ASP A 205 -12.06 -15.49 4.44
CA ASP A 205 -12.44 -16.83 4.02
C ASP A 205 -12.30 -17.87 5.14
N ILE A 206 -11.73 -17.49 6.29
CA ILE A 206 -11.51 -18.37 7.43
C ILE A 206 -12.70 -18.41 8.39
N ALA A 207 -13.11 -19.61 8.81
CA ALA A 207 -14.12 -19.80 9.85
C ALA A 207 -13.44 -19.99 11.22
N LEU A 208 -13.89 -19.24 12.23
CA LEU A 208 -13.30 -19.26 13.57
C LEU A 208 -13.31 -20.63 14.24
N LYS A 209 -14.29 -21.48 13.91
CA LYS A 209 -14.39 -22.85 14.44
C LYS A 209 -13.29 -23.80 13.96
N ASP A 210 -12.63 -23.47 12.85
CA ASP A 210 -11.61 -24.29 12.23
C ASP A 210 -10.20 -23.92 12.74
N LEU A 211 -10.12 -22.92 13.63
CA LEU A 211 -8.90 -22.41 14.23
C LEU A 211 -8.65 -23.02 15.62
N GLU A 212 -7.45 -23.55 15.84
CA GLU A 212 -7.02 -24.06 17.14
C GLU A 212 -5.97 -23.16 17.78
N LEU A 213 -6.17 -22.78 19.04
CA LEU A 213 -5.22 -21.97 19.79
C LEU A 213 -3.99 -22.79 20.17
N ASP A 214 -2.82 -22.38 19.69
CA ASP A 214 -1.54 -22.86 20.19
C ASP A 214 -1.19 -22.15 21.51
N THR A 215 -1.21 -22.88 22.61
CA THR A 215 -0.99 -22.33 23.96
C THR A 215 0.44 -21.88 24.22
N SER A 216 1.41 -22.33 23.42
CA SER A 216 2.82 -21.94 23.56
C SER A 216 3.10 -20.58 22.93
N THR A 217 2.50 -20.31 21.77
CA THR A 217 2.73 -19.11 20.96
C THR A 217 1.59 -18.11 21.02
N HIS A 218 0.43 -18.52 21.55
CA HIS A 218 -0.81 -17.74 21.66
C HIS A 218 -1.36 -17.25 20.32
N VAL A 219 -1.04 -17.96 19.25
CA VAL A 219 -1.61 -17.78 17.90
C VAL A 219 -2.58 -18.91 17.58
N TYR A 220 -3.51 -18.65 16.67
CA TYR A 220 -4.49 -19.61 16.19
C TYR A 220 -3.99 -20.28 14.91
N LYS A 221 -4.03 -21.61 14.84
CA LYS A 221 -3.59 -22.38 13.68
C LYS A 221 -4.78 -22.92 12.92
N ASP A 222 -4.78 -22.71 11.60
CA ASP A 222 -5.66 -23.45 10.71
C ASP A 222 -5.03 -24.81 10.35
N LYS A 223 -5.79 -25.88 10.58
CA LYS A 223 -5.37 -27.26 10.27
C LYS A 223 -5.30 -27.54 8.76
N ALA A 224 -6.11 -26.85 7.96
CA ALA A 224 -6.17 -27.09 6.52
C ALA A 224 -5.02 -26.40 5.78
N SER A 225 -4.77 -25.12 6.08
CA SER A 225 -3.75 -24.32 5.38
C SER A 225 -2.40 -24.22 6.09
N ALA A 226 -2.28 -24.70 7.33
CA ALA A 226 -1.11 -24.53 8.21
C ALA A 226 -0.67 -23.05 8.38
N LYS A 227 -1.61 -22.11 8.26
CA LYS A 227 -1.38 -20.68 8.52
C LYS A 227 -1.65 -20.36 9.99
N ASP A 228 -0.90 -19.41 10.52
CA ASP A 228 -1.10 -18.86 11.85
C ASP A 228 -1.96 -17.58 11.77
N TYR A 229 -2.78 -17.31 12.77
CA TYR A 229 -3.70 -16.17 12.84
C TYR A 229 -3.71 -15.54 14.23
N VAL A 230 -3.99 -14.23 14.31
CA VAL A 230 -4.20 -13.53 15.58
C VAL A 230 -5.46 -12.67 15.57
N PRO A 231 -6.16 -12.55 16.71
CA PRO A 231 -7.25 -11.60 16.87
C PRO A 231 -6.70 -10.20 17.17
N LEU A 232 -6.87 -9.25 16.25
CA LEU A 232 -6.41 -7.87 16.41
C LEU A 232 -7.57 -6.90 16.17
N ALA A 233 -7.82 -6.00 17.12
CA ALA A 233 -8.90 -5.00 17.03
C ALA A 233 -10.28 -5.57 16.63
N GLY A 234 -10.63 -6.78 17.09
CA GLY A 234 -11.90 -7.44 16.77
C GLY A 234 -12.00 -8.01 15.35
N LYS A 235 -10.87 -8.21 14.66
CA LYS A 235 -10.74 -8.87 13.35
C LYS A 235 -9.68 -9.96 13.41
N VAL A 236 -9.70 -10.87 12.44
CA VAL A 236 -8.72 -11.96 12.31
C VAL A 236 -7.74 -11.64 11.20
N TYR A 237 -6.46 -11.76 11.52
CA TYR A 237 -5.39 -11.52 10.56
C TYR A 237 -4.44 -12.71 10.49
N PRO A 238 -4.04 -13.13 9.28
CA PRO A 238 -2.98 -14.11 9.10
C PRO A 238 -1.65 -13.51 9.53
N VAL A 239 -0.86 -14.32 10.23
CA VAL A 239 0.46 -13.94 10.73
C VAL A 239 1.53 -14.93 10.35
N LYS A 240 2.76 -14.44 10.37
CA LYS A 240 3.96 -15.24 10.18
C LYS A 240 4.98 -14.93 11.26
N LYS A 241 5.59 -15.98 11.77
CA LYS A 241 6.66 -15.89 12.76
C LYS A 241 7.96 -15.46 12.09
N THR A 242 8.58 -14.40 12.60
CA THR A 242 9.98 -14.04 12.31
C THR A 242 10.88 -14.53 13.46
N ARG A 243 12.15 -14.10 13.54
CA ARG A 243 13.09 -14.61 14.56
C ARG A 243 12.52 -14.53 15.98
N ASP A 244 12.03 -13.35 16.36
CA ASP A 244 11.55 -13.06 17.72
C ASP A 244 10.14 -12.45 17.78
N HIS A 245 9.50 -12.16 16.64
CA HIS A 245 8.22 -11.44 16.57
C HIS A 245 7.21 -12.06 15.60
N TRP A 246 5.97 -11.55 15.64
CA TRP A 246 4.88 -11.94 14.73
C TRP A 246 4.50 -10.78 13.83
N ARG A 247 4.26 -11.07 12.56
CA ARG A 247 3.90 -10.09 11.54
C ARG A 247 2.61 -10.45 10.85
N LEU A 248 1.77 -9.47 10.54
CA LEU A 248 0.65 -9.68 9.62
C LEU A 248 1.17 -9.98 8.19
N GLU A 249 0.66 -11.02 7.54
CA GLU A 249 1.01 -11.37 6.14
C GLU A 249 -0.18 -12.02 5.45
N ASN A 250 -0.67 -11.43 4.35
CA ASN A 250 -1.72 -12.01 3.52
C ASN A 250 -1.34 -11.96 2.04
N ASN A 251 -1.30 -13.12 1.35
CA ASN A 251 -1.07 -13.23 -0.10
C ASN A 251 0.08 -12.35 -0.64
N ASP A 252 1.28 -12.50 -0.07
CA ASP A 252 2.52 -11.73 -0.36
C ASP A 252 2.50 -10.24 0.04
N GLN A 253 1.38 -9.73 0.58
CA GLN A 253 1.33 -8.41 1.21
C GLN A 253 1.75 -8.50 2.67
N GLN A 254 2.80 -7.77 3.01
CA GLN A 254 3.34 -7.75 4.34
C GLN A 254 2.82 -6.55 5.13
N GLY A 255 2.33 -6.81 6.35
CA GLY A 255 1.77 -5.81 7.25
C GLY A 255 2.69 -5.40 8.40
N PRO A 256 2.18 -4.63 9.37
CA PRO A 256 2.94 -4.26 10.56
C PRO A 256 3.15 -5.45 11.52
N TYR A 257 4.03 -5.23 12.50
CA TYR A 257 4.26 -6.18 13.60
C TYR A 257 3.09 -6.18 14.56
N VAL A 258 2.90 -7.33 15.19
CA VAL A 258 1.91 -7.51 16.24
C VAL A 258 2.58 -8.16 17.44
N GLY A 259 2.21 -7.68 18.61
CA GLY A 259 2.73 -8.15 19.89
C GLY A 259 1.64 -8.23 20.92
N ARG A 260 1.89 -8.97 22.01
CA ARG A 260 0.97 -9.00 23.15
C ARG A 260 1.36 -7.90 24.13
N ASN A 261 0.41 -7.03 24.46
CA ASN A 261 0.59 -6.03 25.51
C ASN A 261 0.62 -6.67 26.91
N SER A 262 0.78 -5.86 27.96
CA SER A 262 0.80 -6.34 29.36
C SER A 262 -0.48 -7.06 29.79
N ASP A 263 -1.60 -6.80 29.12
CA ASP A 263 -2.91 -7.42 29.36
C ASP A 263 -3.08 -8.71 28.55
N GLY A 264 -2.04 -9.15 27.82
CA GLY A 264 -2.04 -10.36 27.02
C GLY A 264 -2.85 -10.27 25.73
N GLN A 265 -3.21 -9.07 25.29
CA GLN A 265 -3.99 -8.81 24.08
C GLN A 265 -3.07 -8.46 22.92
N TRP A 266 -3.40 -8.96 21.73
CA TRP A 266 -2.67 -8.63 20.51
C TRP A 266 -2.95 -7.19 20.09
N VAL A 267 -1.88 -6.42 19.92
CA VAL A 267 -1.91 -5.03 19.46
C VAL A 267 -0.87 -4.85 18.36
N VAL A 268 -1.08 -3.84 17.52
CA VAL A 268 -0.07 -3.42 16.53
C VAL A 268 1.13 -2.90 17.30
N ASP A 269 2.32 -3.38 16.94
CA ASP A 269 3.57 -2.85 17.45
C ASP A 269 3.85 -1.51 16.76
N LEU A 270 3.77 -0.43 17.54
CA LEU A 270 3.98 0.96 17.09
C LEU A 270 5.37 1.47 17.43
N SER A 271 6.31 0.60 17.78
CA SER A 271 7.68 1.01 18.09
C SER A 271 8.38 1.58 16.85
N LEU A 272 8.24 2.89 16.68
CA LEU A 272 8.84 3.71 15.64
C LEU A 272 10.36 3.69 15.80
N HIS A 273 11.04 2.87 15.01
CA HIS A 273 12.47 2.97 14.81
C HIS A 273 12.72 3.62 13.46
N LYS A 274 12.95 4.93 13.45
CA LYS A 274 13.32 5.67 12.23
C LYS A 274 14.58 5.03 11.65
N PRO A 275 14.54 4.41 10.45
CA PRO A 275 15.72 3.75 9.91
C PRO A 275 16.74 4.78 9.48
N ARG A 276 18.00 4.61 9.91
CA ARG A 276 19.12 5.48 9.52
C ARG A 276 19.83 5.01 8.24
N PHE A 277 19.44 3.87 7.68
CA PHE A 277 20.02 3.32 6.45
C PHE A 277 18.97 2.47 5.70
N GLY A 278 18.89 2.68 4.39
CA GLY A 278 18.32 1.74 3.41
C GLY A 278 16.85 1.35 3.63
N GLN A 279 15.90 2.27 3.68
CA GLN A 279 14.54 1.89 3.29
C GLN A 279 14.50 1.97 1.76
N ALA A 280 14.50 0.86 1.01
CA ALA A 280 14.34 0.94 -0.46
C ALA A 280 12.94 1.51 -0.81
N TRP A 281 12.88 2.81 -1.09
CA TRP A 281 11.66 3.55 -1.47
C TRP A 281 11.32 3.24 -2.93
N THR A 282 12.33 3.01 -3.78
CA THR A 282 12.13 2.61 -5.18
C THR A 282 12.47 1.12 -5.36
N ARG A 283 11.43 0.29 -5.44
CA ARG A 283 11.58 -1.14 -5.75
C ARG A 283 11.59 -1.34 -7.26
N HIS A 284 12.42 -2.27 -7.74
CA HIS A 284 12.22 -2.96 -9.02
C HIS A 284 10.82 -3.55 -9.05
N LYS A 285 9.89 -2.86 -9.69
CA LYS A 285 8.50 -3.31 -9.80
C LYS A 285 8.23 -3.70 -11.24
N THR A 286 7.77 -4.92 -11.40
CA THR A 286 7.29 -5.43 -12.70
C THR A 286 6.01 -4.70 -13.10
N GLN A 287 5.73 -4.62 -14.40
CA GLN A 287 4.55 -3.97 -14.97
C GLN A 287 3.20 -4.49 -14.39
N ARG A 288 3.18 -5.69 -13.79
CA ARG A 288 2.01 -6.26 -13.11
C ARG A 288 1.70 -5.61 -11.75
N ALA A 289 2.69 -5.01 -11.09
CA ALA A 289 2.53 -4.29 -9.82
C ALA A 289 1.95 -2.87 -10.02
N GLN A 290 2.22 -2.23 -11.16
CA GLN A 290 1.76 -0.88 -11.50
C GLN A 290 0.24 -0.71 -11.33
N ARG A 291 -0.56 -1.67 -11.83
CA ARG A 291 -2.04 -1.62 -11.76
C ARG A 291 -2.61 -1.82 -10.36
N ARG A 292 -1.81 -2.29 -9.39
CA ARG A 292 -2.26 -2.58 -8.01
C ARG A 292 -1.76 -1.58 -6.99
N GLU A 293 -0.87 -0.66 -7.39
CA GLU A 293 -0.11 0.16 -6.46
C GLU A 293 -0.15 1.67 -6.77
N ILE A 294 -0.62 2.08 -7.95
CA ILE A 294 -0.71 3.49 -8.35
C ILE A 294 -2.11 3.79 -8.85
N ASN A 295 -2.72 4.85 -8.33
CA ASN A 295 -3.90 5.45 -8.91
C ASN A 295 -3.47 6.57 -9.85
N ILE A 296 -3.51 6.33 -11.17
CA ILE A 296 -3.07 7.32 -12.17
C ILE A 296 -4.15 8.40 -12.30
N GLN A 297 -3.79 9.64 -11.99
CA GLN A 297 -4.67 10.80 -12.10
C GLN A 297 -4.53 11.50 -13.47
N ALA A 298 -3.29 11.66 -13.95
CA ALA A 298 -3.01 12.32 -15.23
C ALA A 298 -1.71 11.81 -15.87
N GLN A 299 -1.69 11.68 -17.19
CA GLN A 299 -0.52 11.26 -17.97
C GLN A 299 -0.13 12.33 -18.99
N GLY A 300 1.13 12.75 -18.94
CA GLY A 300 1.71 13.77 -19.78
C GLY A 300 1.47 15.19 -19.26
N ILE A 301 2.37 16.10 -19.60
CA ILE A 301 2.39 17.46 -18.99
C ILE A 301 1.12 18.25 -19.27
N LYS A 302 0.48 18.05 -20.43
CA LYS A 302 -0.80 18.67 -20.79
C LYS A 302 -1.96 18.18 -19.91
N ALA A 303 -2.05 16.88 -19.64
CA ALA A 303 -3.08 16.34 -18.77
C ALA A 303 -2.84 16.74 -17.32
N ILE A 304 -1.58 16.76 -16.87
CA ILE A 304 -1.20 17.26 -15.54
C ILE A 304 -1.60 18.72 -15.40
N ALA A 305 -1.33 19.56 -16.41
CA ALA A 305 -1.73 20.97 -16.40
C ALA A 305 -3.26 21.16 -16.37
N ALA A 306 -4.01 20.30 -17.07
CA ALA A 306 -5.47 20.32 -17.06
C ALA A 306 -6.06 19.91 -15.70
N LEU A 307 -5.39 19.00 -14.97
CA LEU A 307 -5.74 18.62 -13.61
C LEU A 307 -5.36 19.71 -12.60
N SER A 308 -4.12 20.23 -12.69
CA SER A 308 -3.60 21.30 -11.86
C SER A 308 -2.46 22.02 -12.57
N SER A 309 -2.68 23.28 -12.92
CA SER A 309 -1.66 24.13 -13.54
C SER A 309 -0.42 24.29 -12.64
N TRP A 310 -0.62 24.29 -11.32
CA TRP A 310 0.47 24.34 -10.35
C TRP A 310 1.32 23.07 -10.36
N LYS A 311 0.71 21.87 -10.46
CA LYS A 311 1.47 20.61 -10.58
C LYS A 311 2.35 20.63 -11.83
N ALA A 312 1.83 21.12 -12.96
CA ALA A 312 2.62 21.26 -14.17
C ALA A 312 3.78 22.27 -14.02
N GLN A 313 3.54 23.42 -13.37
CA GLN A 313 4.59 24.38 -13.06
C GLN A 313 5.67 23.80 -12.16
N ALA A 314 5.29 23.04 -11.12
CA ALA A 314 6.23 22.40 -10.21
C ALA A 314 7.13 21.37 -10.92
N VAL A 315 6.59 20.65 -11.92
CA VAL A 315 7.37 19.74 -12.77
C VAL A 315 8.35 20.50 -13.66
N ASP A 316 7.91 21.58 -14.31
CA ASP A 316 8.77 22.41 -15.16
C ASP A 316 9.91 23.03 -14.36
N GLU A 317 9.62 23.58 -13.19
CA GLU A 317 10.62 24.12 -12.26
C GLU A 317 11.63 23.05 -11.82
N ALA A 318 11.15 21.85 -11.49
CA ALA A 318 12.01 20.74 -11.10
C ALA A 318 12.96 20.32 -12.24
N LEU A 319 12.47 20.24 -13.48
CA LEU A 319 13.30 19.95 -14.66
C LEU A 319 14.34 21.04 -14.90
N ASN A 320 13.96 22.31 -14.77
CA ASN A 320 14.86 23.45 -14.92
C ASN A 320 15.98 23.45 -13.86
N VAL A 321 15.63 23.23 -12.59
CA VAL A 321 16.62 23.17 -11.48
C VAL A 321 17.51 21.93 -11.60
N ALA A 322 16.95 20.78 -11.97
CA ALA A 322 17.72 19.55 -12.21
C ALA A 322 18.74 19.75 -13.35
N THR A 323 18.31 20.36 -14.45
CA THR A 323 19.17 20.70 -15.60
C THR A 323 20.26 21.70 -15.18
N TYR A 324 19.91 22.73 -14.42
CA TYR A 324 20.88 23.70 -13.88
C TYR A 324 21.98 23.00 -13.07
N TYR A 325 21.60 22.12 -12.13
CA TYR A 325 22.58 21.37 -11.33
C TYR A 325 23.45 20.47 -12.20
N ALA A 326 22.85 19.69 -13.12
CA ALA A 326 23.61 18.78 -13.97
C ALA A 326 24.60 19.51 -14.90
N VAL A 327 24.20 20.63 -15.49
CA VAL A 327 25.08 21.43 -16.38
C VAL A 327 26.24 22.04 -15.61
N ASN A 328 25.98 22.65 -14.46
CA ASN A 328 27.05 23.21 -13.63
C ASN A 328 27.97 22.12 -13.08
N CYS A 329 27.42 20.98 -12.66
CA CYS A 329 28.20 19.84 -12.20
C CYS A 329 29.15 19.35 -13.29
N LYS A 330 28.66 19.22 -14.53
CA LYS A 330 29.48 18.83 -15.69
C LYS A 330 30.65 19.79 -15.90
N ARG A 331 30.39 21.09 -15.94
CA ARG A 331 31.43 22.12 -16.12
C ARG A 331 32.48 22.09 -15.01
N ASN A 332 32.02 22.02 -13.76
CA ASN A 332 32.92 21.94 -12.60
C ASN A 332 33.78 20.68 -12.62
N ILE A 333 33.24 19.54 -13.03
CA ILE A 333 33.99 18.29 -13.20
C ILE A 333 35.00 18.38 -14.34
N GLN A 334 34.64 18.99 -15.47
CA GLN A 334 35.56 19.19 -16.59
C GLN A 334 36.73 20.09 -16.21
N HIS A 335 36.45 21.21 -15.53
CA HIS A 335 37.49 22.08 -15.01
C HIS A 335 38.39 21.37 -13.99
N PHE A 336 37.80 20.61 -13.05
CA PHE A 336 38.56 19.79 -12.11
C PHE A 336 39.41 18.72 -12.80
N ALA A 337 38.94 18.12 -13.90
CA ALA A 337 39.67 17.08 -14.63
C ALA A 337 40.98 17.59 -15.26
N GLU A 338 41.07 18.89 -15.58
CA GLU A 338 42.28 19.50 -16.13
C GLU A 338 43.40 19.66 -15.08
N LEU A 339 43.02 19.93 -13.83
CA LEU A 339 43.95 20.31 -12.76
C LEU A 339 44.16 19.22 -11.71
N LEU A 340 43.13 18.41 -11.46
CA LEU A 340 43.04 17.37 -10.42
C LEU A 340 43.48 17.86 -9.03
N THR A 341 43.19 19.12 -8.71
CA THR A 341 43.61 19.79 -7.46
C THR A 341 42.76 19.34 -6.27
N PRO A 342 43.29 18.50 -5.34
CA PRO A 342 42.49 17.93 -4.26
C PRO A 342 41.93 18.99 -3.29
N ASP A 343 42.62 20.13 -3.15
CA ASP A 343 42.21 21.23 -2.26
C ASP A 343 41.15 22.16 -2.87
N SER A 344 40.75 21.93 -4.13
CA SER A 344 39.62 22.65 -4.74
C SER A 344 38.29 22.24 -4.11
N ARG A 345 37.23 23.04 -4.27
CA ARG A 345 35.89 22.70 -3.78
C ARG A 345 35.42 21.33 -4.29
N VAL A 346 35.61 21.09 -5.59
CA VAL A 346 35.28 19.79 -6.23
C VAL A 346 36.15 18.68 -5.66
N GLY A 347 37.47 18.90 -5.55
CA GLY A 347 38.41 17.94 -5.00
C GLY A 347 38.06 17.52 -3.58
N LEU A 348 37.84 18.48 -2.68
CA LEU A 348 37.47 18.23 -1.28
C LEU A 348 36.16 17.43 -1.19
N PHE A 349 35.14 17.81 -1.96
CA PHE A 349 33.86 17.10 -1.96
C PHE A 349 33.99 15.67 -2.48
N LEU A 350 34.69 15.45 -3.60
CA LEU A 350 34.84 14.12 -4.17
C LEU A 350 35.74 13.22 -3.31
N CYS A 351 36.81 13.76 -2.76
CA CYS A 351 37.69 13.04 -1.83
C CYS A 351 36.94 12.64 -0.55
N ASP A 352 36.08 13.51 -0.01
CA ASP A 352 35.21 13.19 1.13
C ASP A 352 34.20 12.10 0.77
N LEU A 353 33.44 12.28 -0.32
CA LEU A 353 32.43 11.33 -0.78
C LEU A 353 33.00 9.92 -1.01
N PHE A 354 34.18 9.82 -1.62
CA PHE A 354 34.80 8.53 -1.94
C PHE A 354 35.79 8.02 -0.89
N GLY A 355 36.06 8.77 0.18
CA GLY A 355 37.11 8.42 1.15
C GLY A 355 38.47 8.24 0.47
N ALA A 356 38.87 9.23 -0.33
CA ALA A 356 40.09 9.24 -1.13
C ALA A 356 40.96 10.45 -0.77
N ILE A 357 42.27 10.35 -1.00
CA ILE A 357 43.18 11.51 -0.81
C ILE A 357 43.23 12.35 -2.09
N ASN A 358 43.20 11.68 -3.24
CA ASN A 358 43.18 12.27 -4.57
C ASN A 358 42.40 11.36 -5.53
N LEU A 359 42.06 11.88 -6.71
CA LEU A 359 41.43 11.12 -7.78
C LEU A 359 42.32 11.07 -9.01
N THR A 360 42.29 9.93 -9.69
CA THR A 360 42.95 9.75 -10.99
C THR A 360 42.08 10.28 -12.13
N SER A 361 42.68 10.59 -13.28
CA SER A 361 41.93 10.98 -14.48
C SER A 361 40.89 9.93 -14.89
N GLU A 362 41.18 8.63 -14.70
CA GLU A 362 40.24 7.55 -15.00
C GLU A 362 39.02 7.58 -14.06
N GLN A 363 39.24 7.80 -12.77
CA GLN A 363 38.16 7.92 -11.78
C GLN A 363 37.28 9.14 -12.07
N VAL A 364 37.89 10.29 -12.40
CA VAL A 364 37.13 11.49 -12.81
C VAL A 364 36.36 11.24 -14.10
N LYS A 365 36.94 10.51 -15.06
CA LYS A 365 36.25 10.18 -16.31
C LYS A 365 35.00 9.33 -16.09
N LYS A 366 35.02 8.42 -15.11
CA LYS A 366 33.81 7.65 -14.73
C LYS A 366 32.68 8.58 -14.25
N ILE A 367 33.02 9.56 -13.41
CA ILE A 367 32.06 10.56 -12.91
C ILE A 367 31.53 11.41 -14.08
N GLU A 368 32.43 11.84 -14.97
CA GLU A 368 32.07 12.63 -16.14
C GLU A 368 31.07 11.88 -17.05
N ASN A 369 31.36 10.63 -17.40
CA ASN A 369 30.48 9.80 -18.25
C ASN A 369 29.10 9.57 -17.60
N LEU A 370 29.06 9.46 -16.27
CA LEU A 370 27.82 9.33 -15.52
C LEU A 370 26.97 10.60 -15.66
N ILE A 371 27.59 11.77 -15.52
CA ILE A 371 26.92 13.07 -15.62
C ILE A 371 26.41 13.28 -17.06
N ASP A 372 27.19 12.88 -18.07
CA ASP A 372 26.76 12.89 -19.47
C ASP A 372 25.48 12.07 -19.67
N GLY A 373 25.41 10.88 -19.08
CA GLY A 373 24.20 10.06 -19.13
C GLY A 373 22.97 10.78 -18.57
N ILE A 374 23.10 11.47 -17.43
CA ILE A 374 21.99 12.23 -16.83
C ILE A 374 21.63 13.48 -17.64
N LEU A 375 22.61 14.18 -18.21
CA LEU A 375 22.37 15.32 -19.08
C LEU A 375 21.65 14.91 -20.38
N ASP A 376 22.01 13.77 -20.97
CA ASP A 376 21.28 13.19 -22.10
C ASP A 376 19.80 12.98 -21.74
N GLU A 377 19.54 12.46 -20.53
CA GLU A 377 18.19 12.16 -20.07
C GLU A 377 17.37 13.41 -19.78
N LEU A 378 17.96 14.41 -19.12
CA LEU A 378 17.33 15.70 -18.83
C LEU A 378 17.09 16.53 -20.11
N SER A 379 17.87 16.27 -21.16
CA SER A 379 17.72 16.94 -22.45
C SER A 379 16.91 16.12 -23.47
N ASP A 380 16.41 14.94 -23.09
CA ASP A 380 15.68 14.04 -23.98
C ASP A 380 14.34 14.68 -24.39
N PRO A 381 14.09 14.95 -25.69
CA PRO A 381 12.84 15.53 -26.16
C PRO A 381 11.61 14.70 -25.75
N THR A 382 11.75 13.40 -25.54
CA THR A 382 10.66 12.54 -25.06
C THR A 382 10.26 12.85 -23.63
N LEU A 383 11.14 13.43 -22.82
CA LEU A 383 10.88 13.86 -21.45
C LEU A 383 10.38 15.30 -21.40
N ILE A 384 11.05 16.22 -22.10
CA ILE A 384 10.84 17.68 -21.97
C ILE A 384 9.85 18.29 -22.97
N SER A 385 9.47 17.56 -24.02
CA SER A 385 8.52 18.09 -25.01
C SER A 385 7.17 18.44 -24.36
N PRO A 386 6.47 19.49 -24.84
CA PRO A 386 5.08 19.76 -24.43
C PRO A 386 4.12 18.60 -24.68
N ASP A 387 4.48 17.65 -25.56
CA ASP A 387 3.72 16.44 -25.87
C ASP A 387 4.27 15.19 -25.15
N SER A 388 5.20 15.36 -24.21
CA SER A 388 5.76 14.28 -23.40
C SER A 388 4.67 13.55 -22.62
N MET A 389 4.65 12.24 -22.76
CA MET A 389 3.79 11.32 -22.00
C MET A 389 4.54 10.58 -20.89
N ARG A 390 5.84 10.90 -20.72
CA ARG A 390 6.73 10.23 -19.76
C ARG A 390 6.44 10.63 -18.31
N LEU A 391 5.90 11.82 -18.09
CA LEU A 391 5.56 12.32 -16.75
C LEU A 391 4.13 11.91 -16.39
N VAL A 392 3.95 11.25 -15.25
CA VAL A 392 2.65 10.74 -14.80
C VAL A 392 2.38 11.23 -13.39
N SER A 393 1.25 11.92 -13.17
CA SER A 393 0.78 12.26 -11.82
C SER A 393 -0.17 11.18 -11.32
N GLY A 394 0.01 10.74 -10.08
CA GLY A 394 -0.89 9.79 -9.44
C GLY A 394 -0.74 9.76 -7.92
N GLU A 395 -1.46 8.85 -7.29
CA GLU A 395 -1.34 8.56 -5.85
C GLU A 395 -0.67 7.21 -5.65
N SER A 396 0.22 7.13 -4.68
CA SER A 396 0.73 5.85 -4.19
C SER A 396 -0.34 5.19 -3.33
N MET A 397 -0.78 4.00 -3.71
CA MET A 397 -1.69 3.20 -2.87
C MET A 397 -0.96 2.57 -1.69
N LYS A 398 0.38 2.49 -1.74
CA LYS A 398 1.17 1.76 -0.75
C LYS A 398 1.55 2.63 0.44
N ASP A 399 2.20 3.77 0.17
CA ASP A 399 2.57 4.76 1.17
C ASP A 399 2.34 6.19 0.64
N PRO A 400 1.07 6.62 0.57
CA PRO A 400 0.72 7.94 0.05
C PRO A 400 1.38 9.10 0.81
N THR A 401 1.81 8.86 2.05
CA THR A 401 2.37 9.88 2.94
C THR A 401 3.88 10.03 2.82
N ASN A 402 4.58 9.08 2.21
CA ASN A 402 6.04 9.10 2.11
C ASN A 402 6.55 8.96 0.67
N ASP A 403 5.82 8.33 -0.24
CA ASP A 403 6.33 8.13 -1.61
C ASP A 403 6.38 9.45 -2.39
N TYR A 404 7.56 9.81 -2.92
CA TYR A 404 7.79 11.02 -3.73
C TYR A 404 7.56 10.74 -5.21
N ALA A 405 8.30 9.75 -5.73
CA ALA A 405 8.21 9.33 -7.12
C ALA A 405 8.60 7.86 -7.24
N MET A 406 8.41 7.29 -8.43
CA MET A 406 9.05 6.03 -8.80
C MET A 406 9.19 5.91 -10.31
N VAL A 407 10.12 5.06 -10.74
CA VAL A 407 10.22 4.56 -12.10
C VAL A 407 10.08 3.05 -12.15
N LEU A 408 9.71 2.54 -13.32
CA LEU A 408 9.67 1.11 -13.61
C LEU A 408 10.80 0.82 -14.60
N VAL A 409 11.82 0.09 -14.16
CA VAL A 409 13.04 -0.16 -14.97
C VAL A 409 12.72 -0.89 -16.29
N ASP A 410 11.70 -1.76 -16.29
CA ASP A 410 11.26 -2.48 -17.49
C ASP A 410 10.16 -1.73 -18.29
N ASP A 411 9.87 -0.47 -17.96
CA ASP A 411 8.89 0.31 -18.70
C ASP A 411 9.47 0.82 -20.02
N SER A 412 8.98 0.27 -21.11
CA SER A 412 9.36 0.69 -22.47
C SER A 412 9.06 2.16 -22.75
N GLU A 413 8.08 2.75 -22.06
CA GLU A 413 7.75 4.16 -22.17
C GLU A 413 8.62 5.05 -21.26
N ARG A 414 9.46 4.45 -20.40
CA ARG A 414 10.41 5.14 -19.50
C ARG A 414 9.72 6.23 -18.68
N ARG A 415 8.55 5.92 -18.12
CA ARG A 415 7.73 6.87 -17.38
C ARG A 415 8.29 7.12 -15.98
N VAL A 416 8.10 8.36 -15.53
CA VAL A 416 8.36 8.82 -14.18
C VAL A 416 7.01 9.12 -13.52
N PHE A 417 6.69 8.36 -12.47
CA PHE A 417 5.45 8.51 -11.70
C PHE A 417 5.73 9.45 -10.54
N LEU A 418 4.97 10.54 -10.45
CA LEU A 418 5.10 11.59 -9.46
C LEU A 418 3.90 11.53 -8.52
N PHE A 419 4.17 11.48 -7.22
CA PHE A 419 3.17 11.37 -6.17
C PHE A 419 3.04 12.67 -5.36
N GLU A 420 2.09 12.71 -4.42
CA GLU A 420 1.81 13.94 -3.67
C GLU A 420 3.03 14.50 -2.92
N ARG A 421 3.94 13.67 -2.39
CA ARG A 421 5.16 14.18 -1.74
C ARG A 421 6.16 14.82 -2.69
N PHE A 422 6.15 14.49 -3.98
CA PHE A 422 6.91 15.26 -4.96
C PHE A 422 6.37 16.70 -5.06
N PHE A 423 5.06 16.86 -5.06
CA PHE A 423 4.42 18.16 -5.17
C PHE A 423 4.50 18.96 -3.86
N ASP A 424 4.32 18.29 -2.72
CA ASP A 424 4.43 18.85 -1.37
C ASP A 424 5.48 18.10 -0.49
N PRO A 425 6.78 18.36 -0.73
CA PRO A 425 7.88 17.81 0.07
C PRO A 425 7.76 18.13 1.57
N ASP A 426 7.95 17.13 2.41
CA ASP A 426 7.93 17.32 3.88
C ASP A 426 9.25 17.92 4.39
N LEU A 427 9.32 19.26 4.38
CA LEU A 427 10.50 20.03 4.77
C LEU A 427 10.22 21.02 5.91
N ALA A 428 9.14 20.82 6.66
CA ALA A 428 8.71 21.75 7.72
C ALA A 428 9.81 21.99 8.79
N GLU A 429 10.63 20.97 9.07
CA GLU A 429 11.78 21.05 9.99
C GLU A 429 12.83 22.11 9.55
N TYR A 430 12.89 22.44 8.26
CA TYR A 430 13.86 23.38 7.67
C TYR A 430 13.35 24.82 7.53
N ALA A 431 12.03 25.04 7.56
CA ALA A 431 11.39 26.31 7.18
C ALA A 431 11.96 27.54 7.89
N ASN A 432 12.37 27.40 9.15
CA ASN A 432 12.81 28.52 9.97
C ASN A 432 14.31 28.49 10.32
N ILE A 433 15.07 27.48 9.91
CA ILE A 433 16.45 27.27 10.37
C ILE A 433 17.53 27.58 9.33
N LEU A 434 17.18 28.13 8.17
CA LEU A 434 18.16 28.48 7.12
C LEU A 434 18.77 29.87 7.33
N ASN A 435 20.03 30.05 6.90
CA ASN A 435 20.79 31.31 6.99
C ASN A 435 20.66 32.20 5.74
N ALA A 436 20.11 31.69 4.64
CA ALA A 436 19.94 32.39 3.38
C ALA A 436 18.64 31.97 2.68
N PRO A 437 18.06 32.83 1.80
CA PRO A 437 16.96 32.44 0.94
C PRO A 437 17.35 31.24 0.07
N PHE A 438 16.56 30.18 0.15
CA PHE A 438 16.78 28.95 -0.60
C PHE A 438 15.45 28.31 -0.92
N ASP A 439 15.22 28.00 -2.20
CA ASP A 439 14.00 27.30 -2.61
C ASP A 439 14.15 25.80 -2.34
N MET A 440 13.82 25.41 -1.10
CA MET A 440 13.93 24.04 -0.64
C MET A 440 12.97 23.09 -1.37
N PHE A 441 11.84 23.60 -1.86
CA PHE A 441 10.85 22.80 -2.56
C PHE A 441 11.30 22.50 -4.00
N ALA A 442 11.79 23.51 -4.71
CA ALA A 442 12.35 23.32 -6.05
C ALA A 442 13.59 22.41 -6.01
N HIS A 443 14.44 22.58 -4.99
CA HIS A 443 15.58 21.69 -4.75
C HIS A 443 15.15 20.24 -4.54
N ALA A 444 14.21 19.98 -3.61
CA ALA A 444 13.76 18.63 -3.32
C ALA A 444 13.15 17.94 -4.55
N ARG A 445 12.31 18.65 -5.31
CA ARG A 445 11.75 18.13 -6.57
C ARG A 445 12.83 17.81 -7.60
N ALA A 446 13.81 18.70 -7.76
CA ALA A 446 14.92 18.46 -8.68
C ALA A 446 15.76 17.23 -8.26
N CYS A 447 16.03 17.07 -6.96
CA CYS A 447 16.70 15.89 -6.41
C CYS A 447 15.90 14.62 -6.71
N THR A 448 14.58 14.64 -6.49
CA THR A 448 13.71 13.50 -6.84
C THR A 448 13.80 13.15 -8.33
N LEU A 449 13.72 14.13 -9.23
CA LEU A 449 13.85 13.84 -10.66
C LEU A 449 15.22 13.26 -11.02
N ILE A 450 16.31 13.86 -10.53
CA ILE A 450 17.66 13.35 -10.79
C ILE A 450 17.77 11.90 -10.29
N HIS A 451 17.29 11.61 -9.09
CA HIS A 451 17.27 10.28 -8.50
C HIS A 451 16.55 9.27 -9.40
N GLU A 452 15.31 9.55 -9.77
CA GLU A 452 14.51 8.67 -10.63
C GLU A 452 15.12 8.48 -12.03
N LEU A 453 15.69 9.54 -12.62
CA LEU A 453 16.35 9.45 -13.92
C LEU A 453 17.63 8.62 -13.86
N THR A 454 18.33 8.60 -12.73
CA THR A 454 19.50 7.72 -12.57
C THR A 454 19.11 6.24 -12.63
N HIS A 455 17.96 5.86 -12.07
CA HIS A 455 17.46 4.49 -12.19
C HIS A 455 17.19 4.13 -13.66
N LEU A 456 16.53 5.02 -14.42
CA LEU A 456 16.17 4.78 -15.82
C LEU A 456 17.37 4.72 -16.77
N ARG A 457 18.39 5.56 -16.54
CA ARG A 457 19.50 5.75 -17.50
C ARG A 457 20.75 4.96 -17.14
N LEU A 458 21.04 4.84 -15.84
CA LEU A 458 22.29 4.28 -15.33
C LEU A 458 22.09 2.96 -14.57
N GLU A 459 20.84 2.51 -14.44
CA GLU A 459 20.46 1.35 -13.64
C GLU A 459 21.00 1.46 -12.20
N THR A 460 21.01 2.66 -11.63
CA THR A 460 21.36 2.84 -10.21
C THR A 460 20.36 2.11 -9.34
N GLU A 461 20.77 1.85 -8.10
CA GLU A 461 19.97 1.17 -7.09
C GLU A 461 19.90 1.99 -5.82
N ASP A 462 18.90 1.73 -4.99
CA ASP A 462 18.77 2.32 -3.67
C ASP A 462 19.58 1.53 -2.62
N ILE A 463 20.91 1.67 -2.69
CA ILE A 463 21.84 1.02 -1.76
C ILE A 463 21.80 1.72 -0.40
N ALA A 464 21.83 3.05 -0.39
CA ALA A 464 21.84 3.86 0.82
C ALA A 464 21.19 5.24 0.59
N TYR A 465 20.58 5.78 1.65
CA TYR A 465 19.96 7.11 1.64
C TYR A 465 20.85 8.11 2.37
N LEU A 466 21.32 9.09 1.63
CA LEU A 466 22.02 10.30 2.07
C LEU A 466 21.03 11.45 2.32
N ARG A 467 19.75 11.27 1.98
CA ARG A 467 18.71 12.31 2.01
C ARG A 467 19.10 13.52 1.17
N SER A 468 19.44 13.26 -0.10
CA SER A 468 19.90 14.27 -1.04
C SER A 468 18.89 15.41 -1.31
N MET A 469 17.62 15.22 -0.96
CA MET A 469 16.55 16.22 -1.05
C MET A 469 16.53 17.25 0.10
N GLU A 470 17.26 17.01 1.20
CA GLU A 470 17.35 17.98 2.30
C GLU A 470 18.21 19.19 1.90
N PRO A 471 17.93 20.41 2.42
CA PRO A 471 18.73 21.60 2.15
C PRO A 471 20.22 21.39 2.41
N PHE A 472 21.07 22.13 1.69
CA PHE A 472 22.51 22.04 1.85
C PHE A 472 22.95 22.36 3.29
N ARG A 473 23.86 21.54 3.82
CA ARG A 473 24.28 21.56 5.23
C ARG A 473 24.87 22.89 5.71
N ASP A 474 25.50 23.63 4.80
CA ASP A 474 26.06 24.96 5.04
C ASP A 474 25.00 26.07 5.12
N LEU A 475 23.77 25.80 4.66
CA LEU A 475 22.64 26.72 4.79
C LEU A 475 21.97 26.64 6.17
N ILE A 476 22.25 25.63 6.98
CA ILE A 476 21.64 25.48 8.31
C ILE A 476 22.31 26.43 9.31
N ASP A 477 21.51 27.37 9.83
CA ASP A 477 21.91 28.33 10.85
C ASP A 477 21.86 27.71 12.25
N ILE A 478 23.01 27.21 12.71
CA ILE A 478 23.15 26.59 14.03
C ILE A 478 22.89 27.54 15.20
N ALA A 479 22.81 28.87 14.97
CA ALA A 479 22.43 29.82 16.01
C ALA A 479 20.94 29.73 16.37
N LYS A 480 20.12 29.12 15.50
CA LYS A 480 18.67 29.00 15.70
C LYS A 480 18.30 27.78 16.56
N PRO A 481 17.23 27.85 17.37
CA PRO A 481 16.79 26.74 18.21
C PRO A 481 16.55 25.46 17.40
N GLY A 482 17.06 24.33 17.86
CA GLY A 482 16.90 23.01 17.23
C GLY A 482 17.77 22.76 15.98
N ALA A 483 18.30 23.81 15.33
CA ALA A 483 19.06 23.70 14.09
C ALA A 483 20.36 22.87 14.23
N GLN A 484 21.01 22.94 15.39
CA GLN A 484 22.21 22.14 15.67
C GLN A 484 21.92 20.63 15.61
N ALA A 485 20.78 20.17 16.15
CA ALA A 485 20.42 18.76 16.13
C ALA A 485 20.10 18.28 14.71
N VAL A 486 19.42 19.11 13.92
CA VAL A 486 19.10 18.86 12.51
C VAL A 486 20.39 18.72 11.71
N LYS A 487 21.31 19.69 11.84
CA LYS A 487 22.59 19.69 11.16
C LYS A 487 23.44 18.47 11.52
N THR A 488 23.59 18.17 12.81
CA THR A 488 24.36 17.00 13.25
C THR A 488 23.77 15.70 12.71
N ARG A 489 22.44 15.53 12.73
CA ARG A 489 21.78 14.35 12.15
C ARG A 489 22.05 14.22 10.65
N GLN A 490 22.02 15.32 9.92
CA GLN A 490 22.25 15.33 8.47
C GLN A 490 23.73 15.12 8.13
N ASP A 491 24.65 15.74 8.87
CA ASP A 491 26.10 15.53 8.76
C ASP A 491 26.46 14.05 9.01
N ASP A 492 25.98 13.48 10.11
CA ASP A 492 26.22 12.08 10.45
C ASP A 492 25.73 11.16 9.32
N LEU A 493 24.53 11.40 8.79
CA LEU A 493 23.98 10.59 7.72
C LEU A 493 24.79 10.71 6.43
N GLN A 494 25.01 11.94 5.96
CA GLN A 494 25.66 12.17 4.65
C GLN A 494 27.14 11.74 4.65
N THR A 495 27.80 11.74 5.82
CA THR A 495 29.19 11.28 5.95
C THR A 495 29.32 9.79 6.24
N THR A 496 28.29 9.11 6.78
CA THR A 496 28.38 7.70 7.20
C THR A 496 27.42 6.73 6.51
N ALA A 497 26.51 7.19 5.63
CA ALA A 497 25.52 6.33 4.97
C ALA A 497 26.15 5.23 4.08
N LEU A 498 27.10 5.61 3.22
CA LEU A 498 27.80 4.71 2.30
C LEU A 498 29.22 5.23 2.06
N SER A 499 30.08 5.12 3.07
CA SER A 499 31.43 5.69 3.04
C SER A 499 32.43 4.80 3.78
N THR A 500 33.71 5.19 3.76
CA THR A 500 34.74 4.55 4.59
C THR A 500 34.55 4.80 6.10
N LEU A 501 33.71 5.76 6.49
CA LEU A 501 33.36 6.04 7.88
C LEU A 501 32.19 5.17 8.37
N THR A 502 31.43 4.55 7.46
CA THR A 502 30.45 3.53 7.83
C THR A 502 31.15 2.36 8.51
N PRO A 503 30.74 1.89 9.70
CA PRO A 503 31.28 0.66 10.25
C PRO A 503 31.15 -0.48 9.25
N ALA A 504 32.23 -1.23 8.97
CA ALA A 504 32.20 -2.25 7.93
C ALA A 504 31.11 -3.31 8.13
N SER A 505 30.76 -3.61 9.39
CA SER A 505 29.66 -4.51 9.78
C SER A 505 28.26 -3.96 9.48
N MET A 506 28.14 -2.68 9.12
CA MET A 506 26.89 -1.98 8.83
C MET A 506 26.69 -1.73 7.33
N LEU A 507 27.74 -1.82 6.52
CA LEU A 507 27.62 -1.75 5.07
C LEU A 507 26.77 -2.92 4.52
N PHE A 508 25.96 -2.62 3.50
CA PHE A 508 25.12 -3.59 2.79
C PHE A 508 24.12 -4.30 3.72
N LYS A 509 23.56 -3.52 4.64
CA LYS A 509 22.47 -3.92 5.51
C LYS A 509 21.26 -3.04 5.27
N THR A 510 20.09 -3.62 5.46
CA THR A 510 18.84 -2.88 5.59
C THR A 510 18.42 -2.93 7.04
N TRP A 511 17.78 -1.86 7.47
CA TRP A 511 17.05 -1.93 8.71
C TRP A 511 15.84 -2.81 8.51
N ASP A 512 15.63 -3.71 9.44
CA ASP A 512 14.45 -4.53 9.50
C ASP A 512 13.61 -4.00 10.66
N ASP A 513 12.62 -3.15 10.34
CA ASP A 513 11.66 -2.51 11.28
C ASP A 513 10.92 -3.53 12.18
N ILE A 514 11.06 -4.79 11.80
CA ILE A 514 10.44 -6.04 12.21
C ILE A 514 11.15 -6.70 13.38
N SER A 515 12.46 -6.89 13.23
CA SER A 515 13.32 -7.50 14.21
C SER A 515 14.00 -6.43 15.06
N ASN A 516 13.83 -5.15 14.70
CA ASN A 516 14.54 -4.03 15.29
C ASN A 516 16.06 -4.24 15.20
N THR A 517 16.50 -4.92 14.12
CA THR A 517 17.90 -5.24 13.88
C THR A 517 18.33 -4.92 12.47
N TRP A 518 19.65 -4.78 12.31
CA TRP A 518 20.28 -4.60 11.01
C TRP A 518 20.50 -5.95 10.35
N GLU A 519 19.78 -6.21 9.25
CA GLU A 519 19.89 -7.43 8.48
C GLU A 519 20.76 -7.26 7.23
N ASP A 520 21.62 -8.26 6.98
CA ASP A 520 22.37 -8.36 5.72
C ASP A 520 21.40 -8.47 4.54
N TYR A 521 21.78 -7.93 3.37
CA TYR A 521 21.01 -8.19 2.16
C TYR A 521 20.89 -9.70 1.90
N GLY A 522 19.65 -10.17 1.83
CA GLY A 522 19.29 -11.58 1.86
C GLY A 522 18.74 -12.08 0.53
N VAL A 523 18.75 -13.41 0.35
CA VAL A 523 18.12 -14.06 -0.83
C VAL A 523 16.61 -14.20 -0.64
N LEU A 524 16.17 -14.31 0.62
CA LEU A 524 14.76 -14.41 1.03
C LEU A 524 14.18 -13.05 1.44
N THR A 525 14.96 -11.97 1.32
CA THR A 525 14.52 -10.61 1.64
C THR A 525 14.21 -9.86 0.35
N THR A 526 13.48 -8.75 0.49
CA THR A 526 13.20 -7.85 -0.64
C THR A 526 14.48 -7.20 -1.20
N THR A 527 15.62 -7.33 -0.51
CA THR A 527 16.94 -6.75 -0.88
C THR A 527 17.85 -7.69 -1.68
N HIS A 528 17.34 -8.83 -2.18
CA HIS A 528 18.12 -9.77 -2.99
C HIS A 528 18.76 -9.14 -4.24
N TYR A 529 18.08 -8.20 -4.89
CA TYR A 529 18.63 -7.51 -6.06
C TYR A 529 19.82 -6.60 -5.68
N LEU A 530 19.73 -5.87 -4.55
CA LEU A 530 20.83 -5.06 -4.00
C LEU A 530 22.03 -5.93 -3.68
N LYS A 531 21.82 -7.10 -3.05
CA LYS A 531 22.88 -8.09 -2.81
C LYS A 531 23.59 -8.46 -4.10
N ARG A 532 22.83 -8.83 -5.14
CA ARG A 532 23.41 -9.22 -6.45
C ARG A 532 24.20 -8.08 -7.08
N LYS A 533 23.68 -6.84 -7.03
CA LYS A 533 24.37 -5.66 -7.57
C LYS A 533 25.71 -5.43 -6.87
N VAL A 534 25.72 -5.39 -5.54
CA VAL A 534 26.94 -5.17 -4.73
C VAL A 534 27.98 -6.26 -4.98
N LEU A 535 27.58 -7.54 -4.97
CA LEU A 535 28.49 -8.66 -5.25
C LEU A 535 29.04 -8.60 -6.68
N LYS A 536 28.21 -8.23 -7.67
CA LYS A 536 28.64 -8.07 -9.08
C LYS A 536 29.68 -6.96 -9.23
N ILE A 537 29.46 -5.80 -8.62
CA ILE A 537 30.38 -4.65 -8.73
C ILE A 537 31.72 -4.96 -8.05
N THR A 538 31.66 -5.45 -6.81
CA THR A 538 32.84 -5.79 -6.01
C THR A 538 33.59 -7.01 -6.53
N GLY A 539 32.91 -7.93 -7.24
CA GLY A 539 33.47 -9.23 -7.61
C GLY A 539 33.50 -10.24 -6.46
N ALA A 540 32.87 -9.92 -5.33
CA ALA A 540 32.86 -10.75 -4.13
C ALA A 540 31.88 -11.93 -4.24
N LYS A 541 32.14 -13.00 -3.49
CA LYS A 541 31.23 -14.15 -3.32
C LYS A 541 30.30 -13.97 -2.13
N THR A 542 30.69 -13.17 -1.14
CA THR A 542 29.94 -12.94 0.10
C THR A 542 29.88 -11.46 0.45
N LEU A 543 28.88 -11.04 1.23
CA LEU A 543 28.79 -9.65 1.70
C LEU A 543 29.95 -9.27 2.63
N THR A 544 30.47 -10.20 3.41
CA THR A 544 31.67 -9.97 4.23
C THR A 544 32.88 -9.62 3.38
N GLU A 545 33.12 -10.36 2.29
CA GLU A 545 34.18 -10.06 1.33
C GLU A 545 33.90 -8.74 0.60
N ALA A 546 32.65 -8.47 0.20
CA ALA A 546 32.26 -7.21 -0.42
C ALA A 546 32.56 -5.99 0.48
N ARG A 547 32.31 -6.10 1.80
CA ARG A 547 32.64 -5.05 2.79
C ARG A 547 34.13 -4.79 2.86
N GLN A 548 34.94 -5.86 2.88
CA GLN A 548 36.39 -5.73 2.88
C GLN A 548 36.91 -5.07 1.59
N ILE A 549 36.36 -5.45 0.43
CA ILE A 549 36.71 -4.85 -0.86
C ILE A 549 36.30 -3.38 -0.90
N PHE A 550 35.09 -3.04 -0.46
CA PHE A 550 34.64 -1.65 -0.38
C PHE A 550 35.58 -0.79 0.48
N MET A 551 36.04 -1.31 1.62
CA MET A 551 36.97 -0.57 2.49
C MET A 551 38.38 -0.44 1.92
N SER A 552 38.90 -1.48 1.25
CA SER A 552 40.30 -1.56 0.85
C SER A 552 40.59 -1.14 -0.60
N ASN A 553 39.61 -1.23 -1.51
CA ASN A 553 39.78 -0.94 -2.92
C ASN A 553 38.98 0.30 -3.33
N ILE A 554 39.70 1.40 -3.61
CA ILE A 554 39.12 2.69 -3.98
C ILE A 554 38.28 2.62 -5.26
N ASP A 555 38.75 1.93 -6.30
CA ASP A 555 38.02 1.87 -7.58
C ASP A 555 36.70 1.13 -7.43
N LYS A 556 36.71 0.01 -6.69
CA LYS A 556 35.48 -0.73 -6.38
C LYS A 556 34.54 0.05 -5.49
N ARG A 557 35.07 0.83 -4.54
CA ARG A 557 34.26 1.71 -3.69
C ARG A 557 33.58 2.81 -4.50
N ILE A 558 34.33 3.49 -5.38
CA ILE A 558 33.78 4.48 -6.31
C ILE A 558 32.67 3.86 -7.15
N ASP A 559 32.91 2.67 -7.73
CA ASP A 559 31.90 1.98 -8.55
C ASP A 559 30.62 1.65 -7.73
N VAL A 560 30.75 1.24 -6.46
CA VAL A 560 29.60 0.99 -5.58
C VAL A 560 28.85 2.29 -5.26
N ILE A 561 29.55 3.37 -4.88
CA ILE A 561 28.94 4.65 -4.55
C ILE A 561 28.23 5.26 -5.77
N LEU A 562 28.86 5.20 -6.95
CA LEU A 562 28.25 5.68 -8.20
C LEU A 562 27.10 4.79 -8.72
N SER A 563 26.95 3.58 -8.17
CA SER A 563 25.78 2.73 -8.43
C SER A 563 24.59 3.02 -7.50
N ASN A 564 24.76 3.91 -6.52
CA ASN A 564 23.71 4.34 -5.61
C ASN A 564 23.02 5.61 -6.12
N ALA A 565 21.71 5.57 -6.37
CA ALA A 565 20.95 6.69 -6.94
C ALA A 565 21.05 7.96 -6.09
N ASP A 566 20.95 7.82 -4.76
CA ASP A 566 20.99 8.96 -3.85
C ASP A 566 22.40 9.58 -3.74
N SER A 567 23.45 8.78 -3.86
CA SER A 567 24.85 9.28 -3.90
C SER A 567 25.13 10.06 -5.18
N VAL A 568 24.62 9.58 -6.32
CA VAL A 568 24.73 10.28 -7.60
C VAL A 568 23.96 11.60 -7.56
N THR A 569 22.74 11.57 -7.03
CA THR A 569 21.91 12.77 -6.85
C THR A 569 22.60 13.80 -5.96
N TYR A 570 23.12 13.35 -4.82
CA TYR A 570 23.90 14.17 -3.89
C TYR A 570 25.13 14.80 -4.56
N LEU A 571 25.89 14.03 -5.36
CA LEU A 571 27.04 14.53 -6.11
C LEU A 571 26.65 15.63 -7.10
N ILE A 572 25.64 15.38 -7.94
CA ILE A 572 25.21 16.32 -8.99
C ILE A 572 24.72 17.63 -8.34
N THR A 573 23.91 17.56 -7.28
CA THR A 573 23.35 18.76 -6.66
C THR A 573 24.41 19.57 -5.91
N HIS A 574 25.33 18.93 -5.20
CA HIS A 574 26.37 19.62 -4.44
C HIS A 574 27.46 20.24 -5.33
N LEU A 575 27.86 19.55 -6.39
CA LEU A 575 28.80 20.12 -7.34
C LEU A 575 28.11 21.13 -8.27
N GLY A 576 26.83 20.94 -8.56
CA GLY A 576 26.05 21.77 -9.49
C GLY A 576 25.41 23.02 -8.90
N ARG A 577 25.33 23.17 -7.57
CA ARG A 577 24.66 24.32 -6.93
C ARG A 577 25.23 25.69 -7.32
N MET A 578 26.50 25.74 -7.70
CA MET A 578 27.18 26.94 -8.20
C MET A 578 28.23 26.55 -9.24
N LEU A 579 28.52 27.45 -10.17
CA LEU A 579 29.62 27.32 -11.12
C LEU A 579 30.93 27.80 -10.47
N ASP A 580 31.98 26.99 -10.54
CA ASP A 580 33.28 27.34 -9.99
C ASP A 580 33.98 28.39 -10.87
N VAL A 581 34.82 29.22 -10.25
CA VAL A 581 35.59 30.24 -10.98
C VAL A 581 36.55 29.54 -11.93
N GLY A 582 36.32 29.70 -13.24
CA GLY A 582 37.13 29.08 -14.29
C GLY A 582 36.45 27.92 -15.03
N ALA A 583 35.25 27.51 -14.59
CA ALA A 583 34.44 26.45 -15.20
C ALA A 583 33.40 26.98 -16.22
#